data_AF-A0AAQ3JUA1-F1
#
_entry.id   AF-A0AAQ3JUA1-F1
#
_cell.length_a   1.000
_cell.length_b   1.000
_cell.length_c   1.000
_cell.angle_alpha   90.00
_cell.angle_beta   90.00
_cell.angle_gamma   90.00
#
_symmetry.space_group_name_H-M   'P 1'
#
loop_
_entity.id
_entity.type
_entity.pdbx_description
1 polymer ?
#
loop_
_entity_poly.entity_id
_entity_poly.type
_entity_poly.pdbx_seq_one_letter_code
_entity_poly.pdbx_strand_id
1 'polypeptide(L)'
;MGQGDSGESVRRASKRKTPFSLEEAVVAPRTPEEIVDERHSKGLSQQTIENSLKTKEAIEKVNMYVANFFYENVIPFNAANSRSYELMVEGIAQIGSGYKPPTYHELRVPLLKKAKEQTCNSCL
;
A
#
# COMPACT_ATOMS: atom_id res chain seq x y z
N MET A 1 71.81 -34.19 9.82
CA MET A 1 72.23 -33.48 8.58
C MET A 1 71.06 -33.66 7.61
N GLY A 2 70.11 -32.72 7.53
CA GLY A 2 70.06 -31.65 6.51
C GLY A 2 69.50 -32.22 5.19
N GLN A 3 68.56 -31.66 4.42
CA GLN A 3 67.86 -30.37 4.30
C GLN A 3 66.67 -30.56 3.31
N GLY A 4 65.68 -29.64 3.34
CA GLY A 4 64.82 -29.19 2.21
C GLY A 4 63.79 -30.16 1.62
N ASP A 5 62.64 -29.78 1.04
CA ASP A 5 62.15 -28.47 0.58
C ASP A 5 60.62 -28.52 0.27
N SER A 6 60.01 -27.33 0.35
CA SER A 6 58.88 -26.76 -0.43
C SER A 6 57.59 -27.51 -0.78
N GLY A 7 56.47 -26.79 -0.54
CA GLY A 7 55.25 -26.81 -1.35
C GLY A 7 54.05 -27.46 -0.64
N GLU A 8 52.84 -26.92 -0.59
CA GLU A 8 52.25 -25.68 -1.07
C GLU A 8 50.94 -25.48 -0.29
N SER A 9 50.59 -24.22 -0.06
CA SER A 9 49.51 -23.77 0.81
C SER A 9 48.13 -23.98 0.18
N VAL A 10 47.36 -24.99 0.62
CA VAL A 10 45.93 -25.04 0.28
C VAL A 10 45.14 -24.26 1.33
N ARG A 11 44.96 -22.97 1.06
CA ARG A 11 44.03 -22.09 1.78
C ARG A 11 42.62 -22.68 1.66
N ARG A 12 42.03 -23.15 2.76
CA ARG A 12 40.58 -23.41 2.82
C ARG A 12 39.86 -22.10 2.58
N ALA A 13 39.29 -21.93 1.40
CA ALA A 13 38.42 -20.81 1.09
C ALA A 13 37.18 -20.90 1.97
N SER A 14 37.12 -20.04 2.99
CA SER A 14 35.89 -19.68 3.69
C SER A 14 34.92 -19.18 2.62
N LYS A 15 33.87 -19.95 2.35
CA LYS A 15 32.78 -19.55 1.46
C LYS A 15 32.20 -18.25 2.02
N ARG A 16 32.65 -17.13 1.46
CA ARG A 16 32.02 -15.83 1.64
C ARG A 16 30.56 -16.02 1.23
N LYS A 17 29.65 -15.90 2.19
CA LYS A 17 28.24 -15.67 1.88
C LYS A 17 28.23 -14.44 0.99
N THR A 18 27.86 -14.62 -0.26
CA THR A 18 27.61 -13.51 -1.18
C THR A 18 26.64 -12.58 -0.47
N PRO A 19 26.90 -11.26 -0.46
CA PRO A 19 25.96 -10.34 0.15
C PRO A 19 24.65 -10.48 -0.62
N PHE A 20 23.56 -10.59 0.14
CA PHE A 20 22.20 -10.49 -0.36
C PHE A 20 22.14 -9.30 -1.33
N SER A 21 21.82 -9.57 -2.59
CA SER A 21 21.76 -8.56 -3.64
C SER A 21 20.84 -7.43 -3.17
N LEU A 22 21.34 -6.19 -3.14
CA LEU A 22 20.55 -5.00 -2.78
C LEU A 22 19.40 -4.71 -3.78
N GLU A 23 19.29 -5.51 -4.84
CA GLU A 23 18.24 -5.43 -5.85
C GLU A 23 16.95 -6.19 -5.46
N GLU A 24 16.98 -7.07 -4.45
CA GLU A 24 15.84 -7.95 -4.12
C GLU A 24 15.08 -7.55 -2.84
N ALA A 25 15.33 -6.35 -2.32
CA ALA A 25 14.66 -5.81 -1.13
C ALA A 25 13.75 -4.60 -1.42
N VAL A 26 13.38 -4.35 -2.67
CA VAL A 26 12.26 -3.44 -2.98
C VAL A 26 11.01 -4.30 -3.11
N VAL A 27 10.37 -4.57 -1.97
CA VAL A 27 8.97 -5.03 -1.99
C VAL A 27 8.20 -3.93 -2.72
N ALA A 28 7.63 -4.25 -3.88
CA ALA A 28 6.76 -3.33 -4.59
C ALA A 28 5.67 -2.82 -3.61
N PRO A 29 5.35 -1.52 -3.60
CA PRO A 29 4.26 -1.01 -2.78
C PRO A 29 3.00 -1.81 -3.09
N ARG A 30 2.37 -2.38 -2.06
CA ARG A 30 1.14 -3.15 -2.22
C ARG A 30 0.05 -2.24 -2.77
N THR A 31 -0.71 -2.76 -3.72
CA THR A 31 -1.81 -2.00 -4.34
C THR A 31 -2.91 -1.73 -3.31
N PRO A 32 -3.68 -0.62 -3.44
CA PRO A 32 -4.85 -0.39 -2.60
C PRO A 32 -5.81 -1.58 -2.60
N GLU A 33 -5.99 -2.24 -3.75
CA GLU A 33 -6.83 -3.43 -3.92
C GLU A 33 -6.37 -4.58 -3.03
N GLU A 34 -5.09 -4.94 -3.07
CA GLU A 34 -4.53 -6.02 -2.26
C GLU A 34 -4.67 -5.74 -0.75
N ILE A 35 -4.45 -4.49 -0.33
CA ILE A 35 -4.55 -4.12 1.10
C ILE A 35 -6.01 -4.18 1.55
N VAL A 36 -6.95 -3.69 0.74
CA VAL A 36 -8.37 -3.74 1.10
C VAL A 36 -8.88 -5.19 1.08
N ASP A 37 -8.42 -6.03 0.14
CA ASP A 37 -8.75 -7.47 0.11
C ASP A 37 -8.20 -8.22 1.32
N GLU A 38 -6.97 -7.92 1.75
CA GLU A 38 -6.40 -8.50 2.96
C GLU A 38 -7.25 -8.17 4.19
N ARG A 39 -7.74 -6.93 4.31
CA ARG A 39 -8.64 -6.51 5.41
C ARG A 39 -9.94 -7.31 5.45
N HIS A 40 -10.40 -7.80 4.29
CA HIS A 40 -11.63 -8.58 4.15
C HIS A 40 -11.37 -10.10 4.23
N SER A 41 -10.10 -10.52 4.19
CA SER A 41 -9.72 -11.92 4.31
C SER A 41 -9.91 -12.44 5.74
N LYS A 42 -10.19 -13.74 5.89
CA LYS A 42 -10.38 -14.39 7.21
C LYS A 42 -9.07 -14.56 8.01
N GLY A 43 -7.96 -13.98 7.55
CA GLY A 43 -6.64 -14.04 8.18
C GLY A 43 -6.41 -12.95 9.21
N LEU A 44 -5.39 -13.12 10.05
CA LEU A 44 -4.94 -12.09 10.98
C LEU A 44 -4.26 -10.96 10.17
N SER A 45 -5.03 -9.95 9.75
CA SER A 45 -4.48 -8.73 9.14
C SER A 45 -3.48 -8.11 10.11
N GLN A 46 -2.18 -8.11 9.79
CA GLN A 46 -1.20 -7.41 10.61
C GLN A 46 -1.48 -5.91 10.53
N GLN A 47 -1.83 -5.31 11.67
CA GLN A 47 -1.79 -3.86 11.78
C GLN A 47 -0.31 -3.44 11.70
N THR A 48 0.04 -2.72 10.64
CA THR A 48 1.38 -2.15 10.45
C THR A 48 1.78 -1.35 11.69
N ILE A 49 3.06 -1.42 12.09
CA ILE A 49 3.61 -0.67 13.24
C ILE A 49 3.25 0.83 13.15
N GLU A 50 3.14 1.39 11.95
CA GLU A 50 2.73 2.77 11.72
C GLU A 50 1.32 3.11 12.26
N ASN A 51 0.39 2.16 12.29
CA ASN A 51 -0.94 2.38 12.86
C ASN A 51 -0.90 2.50 14.38
N SER A 52 0.06 1.88 15.07
CA SER A 52 0.21 2.04 16.52
C SER A 52 0.87 3.36 16.92
N LEU A 53 1.50 4.06 15.96
CA LEU A 53 2.13 5.37 16.17
C LEU A 53 1.17 6.55 16.00
N LYS A 54 -0.04 6.33 15.46
CA LYS A 54 -1.05 7.39 15.27
C LYS A 54 -1.78 7.66 16.58
N THR A 55 -1.89 8.94 16.95
CA THR A 55 -2.63 9.31 18.17
C THR A 55 -4.14 9.16 17.95
N LYS A 56 -4.88 8.87 19.02
CA LYS A 56 -6.34 8.72 18.96
C LYS A 56 -7.00 10.00 18.45
N GLU A 57 -6.44 11.15 18.83
CA GLU A 57 -6.92 12.48 18.45
C GLU A 57 -6.73 12.73 16.94
N ALA A 58 -5.63 12.26 16.35
CA ALA A 58 -5.41 12.38 14.91
C ALA A 58 -6.42 11.54 14.12
N ILE A 59 -6.71 10.31 14.59
CA ILE A 59 -7.71 9.42 14.00
C ILE A 59 -9.11 10.05 14.12
N GLU A 60 -9.47 10.54 15.30
CA GLU A 60 -10.76 11.19 15.55
C GLU A 60 -10.96 12.42 14.65
N LYS A 61 -9.93 13.25 14.49
CA LYS A 61 -9.97 14.41 13.61
C LYS A 61 -10.22 14.03 12.14
N VAL A 62 -9.56 12.99 11.64
CA VAL A 62 -9.79 12.48 10.28
C VAL A 62 -11.21 11.92 10.14
N ASN A 63 -11.69 11.16 11.13
CA ASN A 63 -13.05 10.64 11.14
C ASN A 63 -14.11 11.76 11.12
N MET A 64 -13.86 12.88 11.82
CA MET A 64 -14.73 14.05 11.75
C MET A 64 -14.76 14.70 10.36
N TYR A 65 -13.64 14.74 9.64
CA TYR A 65 -13.63 15.21 8.25
C TYR A 65 -14.46 14.32 7.33
N VAL A 66 -14.36 13.00 7.49
CA VAL A 66 -15.21 12.03 6.78
C VAL A 66 -16.69 12.26 7.12
N ALA A 67 -17.03 12.39 8.40
CA ALA A 67 -18.41 12.60 8.85
C ALA A 67 -19.01 13.90 8.28
N ASN A 68 -18.25 14.99 8.31
CA ASN A 68 -18.66 16.28 7.74
C ASN A 68 -18.90 16.16 6.23
N PHE A 69 -18.02 15.50 5.49
CA PHE A 69 -18.18 15.30 4.04
C PHE A 69 -19.49 14.56 3.70
N PHE A 70 -19.83 13.50 4.45
CA PHE A 70 -21.09 12.79 4.28
C PHE A 70 -22.30 13.66 4.60
N TYR A 71 -22.23 14.42 5.69
CA TYR A 71 -23.32 15.27 6.15
C TYR A 71 -23.59 16.43 5.17
N GLU A 72 -22.55 17.19 4.79
CA GLU A 72 -22.65 18.36 3.91
C GLU A 72 -23.18 18.00 2.51
N ASN A 73 -22.83 16.82 2.00
CA ASN A 73 -23.20 16.38 0.66
C ASN A 73 -24.42 15.43 0.65
N VAL A 74 -25.06 15.21 1.81
CA VAL A 74 -26.23 14.34 1.96
C VAL A 74 -25.97 12.93 1.40
N ILE A 75 -24.77 12.40 1.65
CA ILE A 75 -24.36 11.07 1.16
C ILE A 75 -24.97 10.01 2.08
N PRO A 76 -25.74 9.03 1.55
CA PRO A 76 -26.24 7.93 2.37
C PRO A 76 -25.10 7.14 3.01
N PHE A 77 -25.22 6.78 4.30
CA PHE A 77 -24.18 6.05 5.03
C PHE A 77 -23.80 4.71 4.40
N ASN A 78 -24.71 4.10 3.62
CA ASN A 78 -24.40 2.88 2.88
C ASN A 78 -23.22 3.06 1.89
N ALA A 79 -22.90 4.28 1.46
CA ALA A 79 -21.72 4.54 0.64
C ALA A 79 -20.41 4.16 1.35
N ALA A 80 -20.36 4.24 2.69
CA ALA A 80 -19.19 3.83 3.47
C ALA A 80 -18.97 2.31 3.46
N ASN A 81 -20.00 1.52 3.15
CA ASN A 81 -19.88 0.07 2.97
C ASN A 81 -19.40 -0.33 1.57
N SER A 82 -19.24 0.63 0.65
CA SER A 82 -18.83 0.34 -0.71
C SER A 82 -17.33 0.04 -0.79
N ARG A 83 -16.96 -0.96 -1.59
CA ARG A 83 -15.55 -1.26 -1.87
C ARG A 83 -14.81 -0.05 -2.46
N SER A 84 -15.49 0.75 -3.28
CA SER A 84 -14.95 1.99 -3.83
C SER A 84 -14.57 3.02 -2.76
N TYR A 85 -15.32 3.08 -1.65
CA TYR A 85 -15.01 3.98 -0.54
C TYR A 85 -13.72 3.55 0.17
N GLU A 86 -13.56 2.26 0.45
CA GLU A 86 -12.35 1.73 1.08
C GLU A 86 -11.11 1.90 0.22
N LEU A 87 -11.23 1.66 -1.10
CA LEU A 87 -10.16 1.87 -2.08
C LEU A 87 -9.76 3.34 -2.18
N MET A 88 -10.75 4.26 -2.18
CA MET A 88 -10.50 5.69 -2.20
C MET A 88 -9.69 6.14 -0.98
N VAL A 89 -10.11 5.72 0.23
CA VAL A 89 -9.41 6.10 1.47
C VAL A 89 -8.00 5.52 1.52
N GLU A 90 -7.82 4.25 1.12
CA GLU A 90 -6.51 3.60 1.08
C GLU A 90 -5.58 4.26 0.05
N GLY A 91 -6.06 4.50 -1.17
CA GLY A 91 -5.27 5.14 -2.21
C GLY A 91 -4.82 6.55 -1.84
N ILE A 92 -5.70 7.34 -1.21
CA ILE A 92 -5.34 8.68 -0.68
C ILE A 92 -4.27 8.55 0.42
N ALA A 93 -4.41 7.58 1.33
CA ALA A 93 -3.45 7.35 2.39
C ALA A 93 -2.06 6.95 1.86
N GLN A 94 -2.01 6.12 0.82
CA GLN A 94 -0.75 5.68 0.18
C GLN A 94 -0.03 6.81 -0.57
N ILE A 95 -0.75 7.70 -1.25
CA ILE A 95 -0.14 8.88 -1.90
C ILE A 95 0.30 9.90 -0.83
N GLY A 96 -0.48 10.03 0.24
CA GLY A 96 -0.21 10.93 1.35
C GLY A 96 -0.44 12.40 1.01
N SER A 97 0.32 13.29 1.66
CA SER A 97 0.11 14.75 1.61
C SER A 97 0.30 15.40 0.24
N GLY A 98 0.90 14.69 -0.72
CA GLY A 98 1.06 15.16 -2.10
C GLY A 98 -0.19 15.02 -2.96
N TYR A 99 -1.21 14.27 -2.50
CA TYR A 99 -2.41 14.05 -3.27
C TYR A 99 -3.25 15.33 -3.40
N LYS A 100 -3.64 15.65 -4.64
CA LYS A 100 -4.63 16.69 -4.94
C LYS A 100 -5.92 16.01 -5.40
N PRO A 101 -7.03 16.16 -4.67
CA PRO A 101 -8.32 15.64 -5.12
C PRO A 101 -8.70 16.20 -6.50
N PRO A 102 -9.39 15.42 -7.34
CA PRO A 102 -9.84 15.88 -8.64
C PRO A 102 -10.82 17.05 -8.50
N THR A 103 -10.74 18.00 -9.42
CA THR A 103 -11.70 19.10 -9.52
C THR A 103 -13.06 18.60 -9.99
N TYR A 104 -14.10 19.41 -9.81
CA TYR A 104 -15.46 19.10 -10.28
C TYR A 104 -15.50 18.75 -11.78
N HIS A 105 -14.72 19.45 -12.62
CA HIS A 105 -14.68 19.21 -14.06
C HIS A 105 -13.98 17.90 -14.42
N GLU A 106 -12.87 17.57 -13.74
CA GLU A 106 -12.16 16.30 -13.92
C GLU A 106 -13.01 15.12 -13.46
N LEU A 107 -13.72 15.27 -12.33
CA LEU A 107 -14.62 14.24 -11.84
C LEU A 107 -15.75 13.99 -12.83
N ARG A 108 -16.48 15.04 -13.23
CA ARG A 108 -17.73 14.88 -13.99
C ARG A 108 -17.54 14.46 -15.45
N VAL A 109 -16.40 14.77 -16.08
CA VAL A 109 -16.18 14.52 -17.52
C VAL A 109 -15.29 13.29 -17.75
N PRO A 110 -13.95 13.33 -17.55
CA PRO A 110 -13.11 12.18 -17.88
C PRO A 110 -13.20 11.04 -16.87
N LEU A 111 -13.30 11.32 -15.56
CA LEU A 111 -13.21 10.27 -14.55
C LEU A 111 -14.48 9.43 -14.45
N LEU A 112 -15.66 10.07 -14.39
CA LEU A 112 -16.93 9.33 -14.40
C LEU A 112 -17.14 8.52 -15.69
N LYS A 113 -16.68 9.03 -16.84
CA LYS A 113 -16.71 8.28 -18.10
C LYS A 113 -15.86 7.00 -18.02
N LYS A 114 -14.61 7.11 -17.54
CA LYS A 114 -13.72 5.96 -17.35
C LYS A 114 -14.29 4.95 -16.36
N ALA A 115 -14.82 5.41 -15.23
CA ALA A 115 -15.44 4.55 -14.23
C ALA A 115 -16.62 3.76 -14.82
N LYS A 116 -17.45 4.42 -15.65
CA LYS A 116 -18.54 3.74 -16.37
C LYS A 116 -18.00 2.67 -17.31
N GLU A 117 -16.98 2.96 -18.11
CA GLU A 117 -16.39 2.00 -19.04
C GLU A 117 -15.81 0.78 -18.31
N GLN A 118 -15.12 0.99 -17.18
CA GLN A 118 -14.57 -0.10 -16.37
C GLN A 118 -15.65 -1.02 -15.79
N THR A 119 -16.74 -0.45 -15.27
CA THR A 119 -17.86 -1.21 -14.71
C THR A 119 -18.72 -1.86 -15.81
N CYS A 120 -18.84 -1.26 -16.99
CA CYS A 120 -19.60 -1.83 -18.11
C CYS A 120 -18.82 -2.91 -18.88
N ASN A 121 -17.48 -2.89 -18.89
CA ASN A 121 -16.67 -3.93 -19.53
C ASN A 121 -16.70 -5.27 -18.77
N SER A 122 -17.12 -5.29 -17.50
CA SER A 122 -17.46 -6.52 -16.77
C SER A 122 -18.89 -7.04 -17.05
N CYS A 123 -19.62 -6.42 -17.98
CA CYS A 123 -20.97 -6.83 -18.41
C CYS A 123 -20.98 -7.54 -19.79
N LEU A 124 -19.81 -7.86 -20.37
CA LEU A 124 -19.64 -8.74 -21.55
C LEU A 124 -18.91 -10.02 -21.13
#